data_AF-A0A6I9IHH9-F1
#
_entry.id   AF-A0A6I9IHH9-F1
#
_cell.length_a   1.000
_cell.length_b   1.000
_cell.length_c   1.000
_cell.angle_alpha   90.00
_cell.angle_beta   90.00
_cell.angle_gamma   90.00
#
_symmetry.space_group_name_H-M   'P 1'
#
loop_
_entity.id
_entity.type
_entity.pdbx_description
1 polymer ?
#
loop_
_entity_poly.entity_id
_entity_poly.type
_entity_poly.pdbx_seq_one_letter_code
_entity_poly.pdbx_strand_id
1 'polypeptide(L)'
;MAPPVRYCVPGERLCNLEEGSPGSGTYTRHGYIFSSLAGCMTKSSENGALPVISVMRETESQLLPDVGSIVTCKVSSINSRFAKVHILYVGSTPLKNSFRGTIRKEDVRATEKDKVEIYKSFRPGDIVLAKVISLGDAQSNYLLTTAENELGVVVAHSESGVQMVPISWCEMQCPKTHTKEFRKVARVQPEFLQT
;
A
#
# COMPACT_ATOMS: atom_id res chain seq x y z
N MET A 1 26.82 -17.03 -3.73
CA MET A 1 27.07 -16.75 -5.16
C MET A 1 25.70 -16.78 -5.83
N ALA A 2 25.12 -15.62 -6.16
CA ALA A 2 23.79 -15.58 -6.76
C ALA A 2 23.83 -16.27 -8.15
N PRO A 3 22.78 -17.02 -8.54
CA PRO A 3 22.73 -17.64 -9.85
C PRO A 3 22.86 -16.57 -10.96
N PRO A 4 23.49 -16.89 -12.11
CA PRO A 4 23.67 -15.94 -13.20
C PRO A 4 22.30 -15.43 -13.66
N VAL A 5 22.12 -14.11 -13.55
CA VAL A 5 20.91 -13.40 -13.99
C VAL A 5 20.87 -13.45 -15.51
N ARG A 6 19.92 -14.19 -16.09
CA ARG A 6 19.74 -14.26 -17.53
C ARG A 6 18.75 -13.18 -17.97
N TYR A 7 19.25 -12.19 -18.70
CA TYR A 7 18.41 -11.20 -19.37
C TYR A 7 17.88 -11.77 -20.69
N CYS A 8 16.64 -11.42 -21.01
CA CYS A 8 15.97 -11.84 -22.22
C CYS A 8 15.26 -10.67 -22.90
N VAL A 9 15.07 -10.80 -24.20
CA VAL A 9 14.39 -9.80 -25.05
C VAL A 9 13.03 -10.31 -25.54
N PRO A 10 12.07 -9.41 -25.84
CA PRO A 10 10.79 -9.82 -26.41
C PRO A 10 10.99 -10.63 -27.69
N GLY A 11 10.37 -11.80 -27.77
CA GLY A 11 10.49 -12.75 -28.88
C GLY A 11 11.59 -13.81 -28.73
N GLU A 12 12.41 -13.76 -27.67
CA GLU A 12 13.37 -14.82 -27.38
C GLU A 12 12.65 -16.10 -26.92
N ARG A 13 13.08 -17.25 -27.45
CA ARG A 13 12.59 -18.58 -27.06
C ARG A 13 13.25 -19.01 -25.74
N LEU A 14 12.43 -19.30 -24.73
CA LEU A 14 12.89 -19.64 -23.39
C LEU A 14 12.98 -21.16 -23.17
N CYS A 15 11.85 -21.87 -23.30
CA CYS A 15 11.73 -23.32 -23.06
C CYS A 15 10.58 -23.93 -23.87
N ASN A 16 10.53 -25.27 -23.88
CA ASN A 16 9.40 -26.05 -24.39
C ASN A 16 8.27 -26.08 -23.36
N LEU A 17 7.02 -26.25 -23.82
CA LEU A 17 5.86 -26.38 -22.93
C LEU A 17 5.94 -27.63 -22.02
N GLU A 18 6.71 -28.64 -22.43
CA GLU A 18 6.93 -29.88 -21.66
C GLU A 18 7.94 -29.68 -20.52
N GLU A 19 8.81 -28.67 -20.62
CA GLU A 19 9.91 -28.42 -19.68
C GLU A 19 9.55 -27.36 -18.63
N GLY A 20 8.45 -26.62 -18.82
CA GLY A 20 8.09 -25.51 -17.94
C GLY A 20 6.71 -24.94 -18.26
N SER A 21 6.14 -24.23 -17.30
CA SER A 21 4.86 -23.54 -17.44
C SER A 21 5.08 -22.03 -17.68
N PRO A 22 4.24 -21.38 -18.52
CA PRO A 22 4.35 -19.95 -18.78
C PRO A 22 3.89 -19.14 -17.57
N GLY A 23 4.76 -18.28 -17.05
CA GLY A 23 4.46 -17.32 -15.99
C GLY A 23 4.29 -15.89 -16.53
N SER A 24 4.27 -14.92 -15.61
CA SER A 24 4.15 -13.50 -15.95
C SER A 24 5.26 -13.04 -16.91
N GLY A 25 4.91 -12.25 -17.92
CA GLY A 25 5.84 -11.74 -18.91
C GLY A 25 6.23 -12.74 -20.01
N THR A 26 5.57 -13.88 -20.11
CA THR A 26 5.78 -14.88 -21.17
C THR A 26 4.50 -15.16 -21.97
N TYR A 27 4.65 -15.70 -23.17
CA TYR A 27 3.53 -16.19 -23.98
C TYR A 27 3.88 -17.51 -24.66
N THR A 28 2.87 -18.31 -24.96
CA THR A 28 3.05 -19.61 -25.62
C THR A 28 2.71 -19.51 -27.10
N ARG A 29 3.59 -20.00 -27.97
CA ARG A 29 3.33 -20.09 -29.41
C ARG A 29 3.92 -21.38 -29.98
N HIS A 30 3.11 -22.15 -30.70
CA HIS A 30 3.52 -23.42 -31.35
C HIS A 30 4.28 -24.40 -30.42
N GLY A 31 3.84 -24.55 -29.16
CA GLY A 31 4.46 -25.48 -28.20
C GLY A 31 5.73 -24.97 -27.51
N TYR A 32 6.13 -23.72 -27.77
CA TYR A 32 7.27 -23.06 -27.13
C TYR A 32 6.83 -21.85 -26.31
N ILE A 33 7.57 -21.57 -25.25
CA ILE A 33 7.42 -20.38 -24.42
C ILE A 33 8.38 -19.31 -24.92
N PHE A 34 7.84 -18.13 -25.20
CA PHE A 34 8.57 -16.95 -25.63
C PHE A 34 8.47 -15.84 -24.59
N SER A 35 9.49 -14.98 -24.54
CA SER A 35 9.42 -13.78 -23.72
C SER A 35 8.54 -12.70 -24.36
N SER A 36 7.60 -12.12 -23.62
CA SER A 36 6.86 -10.91 -24.01
C SER A 36 7.57 -9.63 -23.59
N LEU A 37 8.46 -9.70 -22.59
CA LEU A 37 9.07 -8.53 -21.94
C LEU A 37 10.59 -8.55 -22.06
N ALA A 38 11.20 -7.36 -22.11
CA ALA A 38 12.64 -7.22 -21.90
C ALA A 38 12.88 -7.24 -20.38
N GLY A 39 13.63 -8.21 -19.87
CA GLY A 39 13.80 -8.35 -18.43
C GLY A 39 14.66 -9.54 -18.00
N CYS A 40 14.71 -9.77 -16.70
CA CYS A 40 15.37 -10.92 -16.11
C CYS A 40 14.41 -12.12 -16.09
N MET A 41 14.92 -13.27 -16.54
CA MET A 41 14.24 -14.54 -16.45
C MET A 41 14.42 -15.15 -15.05
N THR A 42 13.31 -15.39 -14.36
CA THR A 42 13.26 -16.14 -13.10
C THR A 42 12.55 -17.46 -13.31
N LYS A 43 13.25 -18.55 -12.97
CA LYS A 43 12.67 -19.90 -12.93
C LYS A 43 12.38 -20.26 -11.48
N SER A 44 11.11 -20.34 -11.12
CA SER A 44 10.69 -20.85 -9.81
C SER A 44 10.22 -22.29 -9.96
N SER A 45 10.96 -23.23 -9.35
CA SER A 45 10.53 -24.62 -9.25
C SER A 45 9.91 -24.83 -7.88
N GLU A 46 8.60 -25.05 -7.84
CA GLU A 46 7.91 -25.48 -6.63
C GLU A 46 7.97 -27.01 -6.58
N ASN A 47 8.58 -27.54 -5.51
CA ASN A 47 8.77 -28.96 -5.16
C ASN A 47 8.04 -29.99 -6.05
N GLY A 48 8.71 -30.43 -7.12
CA GLY A 48 8.29 -31.57 -7.96
C GLY A 48 7.40 -31.23 -9.16
N ALA A 49 6.97 -29.97 -9.32
CA ALA A 49 6.23 -29.51 -10.50
C ALA A 49 7.14 -28.87 -11.55
N LEU A 50 6.64 -28.78 -12.79
CA LEU A 50 7.32 -28.08 -13.90
C LEU A 50 7.68 -26.64 -13.49
N PRO A 51 8.91 -26.17 -13.74
CA PRO A 51 9.34 -24.84 -13.35
C PRO A 51 8.49 -23.78 -14.06
N VAL A 52 7.98 -22.81 -13.29
CA VAL A 52 7.29 -21.64 -13.83
C VAL A 52 8.34 -20.65 -14.31
N ILE A 53 8.23 -20.27 -15.58
CA ILE A 53 9.14 -19.30 -16.20
C ILE A 53 8.47 -17.94 -16.22
N SER A 54 9.00 -17.01 -15.43
CA SER A 54 8.55 -15.62 -15.41
C SER A 54 9.65 -14.70 -15.91
N VAL A 55 9.28 -13.66 -16.65
CA VAL A 55 10.18 -12.60 -17.06
C VAL A 55 9.72 -11.32 -16.39
N MET A 56 10.55 -10.80 -15.50
CA MET A 56 10.27 -9.58 -14.75
C MET A 56 11.24 -8.48 -15.15
N ARG A 57 10.72 -7.25 -15.27
CA ARG A 57 11.56 -6.06 -15.33
C ARG A 57 12.10 -5.81 -13.93
N GLU A 58 13.41 -5.61 -13.81
CA GLU A 58 14.07 -5.30 -12.54
C GLU A 58 13.49 -4.02 -11.86
N THR A 59 12.84 -3.16 -12.65
CA THR A 59 12.20 -1.94 -12.16
C THR A 59 10.78 -2.16 -11.59
N GLU A 60 10.08 -3.22 -11.97
CA GLU A 60 8.63 -3.42 -11.74
C GLU A 60 8.31 -4.60 -10.81
N SER A 61 9.13 -4.88 -9.79
CA SER A 61 8.65 -5.68 -8.65
C SER A 61 7.67 -4.83 -7.81
N GLN A 62 6.51 -4.54 -8.39
CA GLN A 62 5.48 -3.76 -7.73
C GLN A 62 4.75 -4.68 -6.76
N LEU A 63 5.05 -4.54 -5.47
CA LEU A 63 4.26 -5.16 -4.43
C LEU A 63 2.83 -4.64 -4.52
N LEU A 64 1.87 -5.55 -4.61
CA LEU A 64 0.47 -5.22 -4.55
C LEU A 64 0.03 -5.27 -3.08
N PRO A 65 -0.73 -4.27 -2.59
CA PRO A 65 -1.27 -4.34 -1.24
C PRO A 65 -2.33 -5.45 -1.16
N ASP A 66 -2.07 -6.46 -0.33
CA ASP A 66 -3.02 -7.54 -0.05
C ASP A 66 -4.06 -7.12 0.99
N VAL A 67 -5.21 -7.80 0.97
CA VAL A 67 -6.26 -7.64 1.98
C VAL A 67 -5.71 -7.95 3.37
N GLY A 68 -5.96 -7.06 4.33
CA GLY A 68 -5.47 -7.16 5.70
C GLY A 68 -4.11 -6.50 5.94
N SER A 69 -3.40 -6.08 4.89
CA SER A 69 -2.12 -5.38 5.03
C SER A 69 -2.29 -3.99 5.63
N ILE A 70 -1.36 -3.58 6.50
CA ILE A 70 -1.27 -2.21 7.02
C ILE A 70 -0.52 -1.37 5.99
N VAL A 71 -1.11 -0.23 5.63
CA VAL A 71 -0.59 0.69 4.63
C VAL A 71 -0.46 2.09 5.22
N THR A 72 0.62 2.77 4.85
CA THR A 72 0.82 4.19 5.14
C THR A 72 0.32 4.99 3.96
N CYS A 73 -0.62 5.88 4.22
CA CYS A 73 -1.25 6.67 3.18
C CYS A 73 -1.33 8.15 3.55
N LYS A 74 -1.31 9.01 2.52
CA LYS A 74 -1.44 10.46 2.64
C LYS A 74 -2.85 10.88 2.25
N VAL A 75 -3.50 11.68 3.08
CA VAL A 75 -4.83 12.21 2.79
C VAL A 75 -4.73 13.24 1.66
N SER A 76 -5.44 12.97 0.57
CA SER A 76 -5.49 13.83 -0.62
C SER A 76 -6.59 14.88 -0.49
N SER A 77 -7.82 14.39 -0.27
CA SER A 77 -9.02 15.22 -0.18
C SER A 77 -10.01 14.55 0.76
N ILE A 78 -10.74 15.36 1.51
CA ILE A 78 -11.79 14.89 2.41
C ILE A 78 -13.17 15.29 1.88
N ASN A 79 -14.15 14.44 2.12
CA ASN A 79 -15.57 14.70 1.98
C ASN A 79 -16.24 14.31 3.31
N SER A 80 -17.45 14.81 3.58
CA SER A 80 -18.23 14.44 4.76
C SER A 80 -18.53 12.93 4.83
N ARG A 81 -18.64 12.25 3.67
CA ARG A 81 -18.94 10.81 3.57
C ARG A 81 -17.72 9.88 3.48
N PHE A 82 -16.63 10.35 2.89
CA PHE A 82 -15.42 9.56 2.67
C PHE A 82 -14.18 10.45 2.59
N ALA A 83 -13.01 9.90 2.86
CA ALA A 83 -11.71 10.52 2.65
C ALA A 83 -10.95 9.79 1.55
N LYS A 84 -10.42 10.54 0.57
CA LYS A 84 -9.55 10.03 -0.49
C LYS A 84 -8.11 10.09 -0.01
N VAL A 85 -7.39 8.98 -0.16
CA VAL A 85 -5.99 8.85 0.26
C VAL A 85 -5.13 8.28 -0.86
N HIS A 86 -3.83 8.58 -0.81
CA HIS A 86 -2.82 7.95 -1.65
C HIS A 86 -1.94 7.04 -0.82
N ILE A 87 -1.88 5.76 -1.18
CA ILE A 87 -1.03 4.77 -0.52
C ILE A 87 0.41 4.99 -0.97
N LEU A 88 1.31 5.15 -0.01
CA LEU A 88 2.74 5.40 -0.23
C LEU A 88 3.58 4.17 0.14
N TYR A 89 3.22 3.50 1.25
CA TYR A 89 3.93 2.33 1.74
C TYR A 89 2.95 1.20 2.03
N VAL A 90 3.40 -0.03 1.76
CA VAL A 90 2.74 -1.27 2.22
C VAL A 90 3.67 -1.91 3.24
N GLY A 91 3.24 -1.95 4.50
CA GLY A 91 4.11 -2.28 5.62
C GLY A 91 5.34 -1.37 5.66
N SER A 92 6.53 -1.95 5.49
CA SER A 92 7.82 -1.26 5.46
C SER A 92 8.31 -0.89 4.06
N THR A 93 7.66 -1.38 2.99
CA THR A 93 8.19 -1.25 1.63
C THR A 93 7.54 -0.06 0.91
N PRO A 94 8.32 0.89 0.37
CA PRO A 94 7.80 2.00 -0.42
C PRO A 94 7.27 1.51 -1.77
N LEU A 95 6.13 2.05 -2.18
CA LEU A 95 5.60 1.86 -3.51
C LEU A 95 6.08 2.98 -4.44
N LYS A 96 6.56 2.62 -5.63
CA LYS A 96 6.92 3.60 -6.67
C LYS A 96 5.68 4.31 -7.23
N ASN A 97 4.61 3.55 -7.43
CA ASN A 97 3.33 4.06 -7.92
C ASN A 97 2.35 4.15 -6.76
N SER A 98 1.86 5.34 -6.47
CA SER A 98 0.87 5.54 -5.40
C SER A 98 -0.49 4.99 -5.83
N PHE A 99 -1.05 4.05 -5.08
CA PHE A 99 -2.42 3.60 -5.28
C PHE A 99 -3.42 4.56 -4.64
N ARG A 100 -4.64 4.61 -5.18
CA ARG A 100 -5.72 5.40 -4.61
C ARG A 100 -6.51 4.55 -3.63
N GLY A 101 -6.72 5.09 -2.44
CA GLY A 101 -7.55 4.47 -1.41
C GLY A 101 -8.70 5.39 -1.00
N THR A 102 -9.74 4.79 -0.44
CA THR A 102 -10.88 5.51 0.13
C THR A 102 -11.18 4.96 1.52
N ILE A 103 -11.29 5.86 2.49
CA ILE A 103 -11.75 5.56 3.85
C ILE A 103 -13.18 6.09 3.98
N ARG A 104 -14.14 5.23 4.28
CA ARG A 104 -15.54 5.63 4.46
C ARG A 104 -15.81 6.07 5.90
N LYS A 105 -16.85 6.87 6.12
CA LYS A 105 -17.28 7.30 7.47
C LYS A 105 -17.47 6.11 8.43
N GLU A 106 -18.08 5.03 7.94
CA GLU A 106 -18.36 3.80 8.71
C GLU A 106 -17.10 3.00 9.12
N ASP A 107 -15.97 3.25 8.45
CA ASP A 107 -14.72 2.52 8.62
C ASP A 107 -13.68 3.31 9.45
N VAL A 108 -14.06 4.47 10.00
CA VAL A 108 -13.16 5.33 10.76
C VAL A 108 -12.98 4.84 12.20
N ARG A 109 -14.05 4.41 12.88
CA ARG A 109 -14.02 3.90 14.26
C ARG A 109 -14.79 2.59 14.36
N ALA A 110 -14.32 1.68 15.23
CA ALA A 110 -15.06 0.46 15.55
C ALA A 110 -16.37 0.77 16.31
N THR A 111 -16.35 1.77 17.20
CA THR A 111 -17.48 2.20 18.03
C THR A 111 -18.06 3.54 17.57
N GLU A 112 -19.36 3.74 17.78
CA GLU A 112 -20.09 5.00 17.49
C GLU A 112 -19.98 5.52 16.05
N LYS A 113 -20.05 4.63 15.04
CA LYS A 113 -19.88 4.95 13.61
C LYS A 113 -20.72 6.14 13.12
N ASP A 114 -21.94 6.30 13.63
CA ASP A 114 -22.87 7.34 13.18
C ASP A 114 -22.48 8.76 13.63
N LYS A 115 -21.79 8.87 14.78
CA LYS A 115 -21.38 10.14 15.38
C LYS A 115 -20.04 10.65 14.85
N VAL A 116 -19.31 9.83 14.10
CA VAL A 116 -17.97 10.19 13.60
C VAL A 116 -18.07 11.21 12.47
N GLU A 117 -17.37 12.33 12.62
CA GLU A 117 -17.19 13.31 11.54
C GLU A 117 -15.80 13.16 10.93
N ILE A 118 -15.74 13.05 9.61
CA ILE A 118 -14.47 12.91 8.88
C ILE A 118 -13.62 14.16 9.04
N TYR A 119 -14.23 15.35 9.03
CA TYR A 119 -13.54 16.63 9.19
C TYR A 119 -12.80 16.76 10.54
N LYS A 120 -13.33 16.12 11.60
CA LYS A 120 -12.69 16.06 12.93
C LYS A 120 -11.67 14.92 13.06
N SER A 121 -11.63 14.01 12.08
CA SER A 121 -10.77 12.83 12.12
C SER A 121 -9.52 13.00 11.28
N PHE A 122 -9.66 13.59 10.09
CA PHE A 122 -8.61 13.71 9.09
C PHE A 122 -8.60 15.11 8.45
N ARG A 123 -7.41 15.62 8.15
CA ARG A 123 -7.22 16.79 7.29
C ARG A 123 -6.40 16.44 6.04
N PRO A 124 -6.59 17.18 4.94
CA PRO A 124 -5.77 17.00 3.74
C PRO A 124 -4.30 17.25 4.08
N GLY A 125 -3.41 16.38 3.58
CA GLY A 125 -1.97 16.44 3.84
C GLY A 125 -1.50 15.59 5.03
N ASP A 126 -2.40 15.07 5.87
CA ASP A 126 -2.04 14.18 6.97
C ASP A 126 -1.54 12.82 6.48
N ILE A 127 -0.68 12.19 7.28
CA ILE A 127 -0.24 10.81 7.09
C ILE A 127 -1.01 9.91 8.05
N VAL A 128 -1.68 8.91 7.49
CA VAL A 128 -2.55 7.99 8.22
C VAL A 128 -2.13 6.55 7.95
N LEU A 129 -2.13 5.75 9.02
CA LEU A 129 -2.03 4.30 8.96
C LEU A 129 -3.44 3.73 8.84
N ALA A 130 -3.64 2.90 7.84
CA ALA A 130 -4.91 2.24 7.59
C ALA A 130 -4.67 0.79 7.18
N LYS A 131 -5.70 -0.03 7.29
CA LYS A 131 -5.67 -1.44 6.90
C LYS A 131 -6.55 -1.66 5.67
N VAL A 132 -6.06 -2.45 4.73
CA VAL A 132 -6.81 -2.78 3.51
C VAL A 132 -7.93 -3.76 3.83
N ILE A 133 -9.18 -3.38 3.57
CA ILE A 133 -10.33 -4.29 3.67
C ILE A 133 -10.54 -5.02 2.35
N SER A 134 -10.48 -4.28 1.24
CA SER A 134 -10.79 -4.81 -0.08
C SER A 134 -10.04 -4.01 -1.14
N LEU A 135 -9.70 -4.69 -2.24
CA LEU A 135 -9.03 -4.10 -3.39
C LEU A 135 -9.96 -3.14 -4.17
N GLY A 136 -11.27 -3.17 -3.90
CA GLY A 136 -12.27 -2.36 -4.59
C GLY A 136 -12.47 -2.78 -6.05
N ASP A 137 -13.40 -2.11 -6.74
CA ASP A 137 -13.78 -2.40 -8.12
C ASP A 137 -13.10 -1.47 -9.14
N ALA A 138 -13.13 -1.84 -10.43
CA ALA A 138 -12.76 -1.25 -11.74
C ALA A 138 -11.80 -0.03 -11.85
N GLN A 139 -11.76 0.88 -10.88
CA GLN A 139 -10.89 2.05 -10.83
C GLN A 139 -9.73 1.92 -9.82
N SER A 140 -9.45 0.69 -9.34
CA SER A 140 -8.37 0.40 -8.38
C SER A 140 -8.45 1.28 -7.12
N ASN A 141 -9.66 1.48 -6.61
CA ASN A 141 -9.90 2.23 -5.38
C ASN A 141 -9.90 1.28 -4.18
N TYR A 142 -8.78 1.19 -3.48
CA TYR A 142 -8.65 0.37 -2.28
C TYR A 142 -9.58 0.87 -1.18
N LEU A 143 -10.32 -0.04 -0.56
CA LEU A 143 -11.11 0.26 0.63
C LEU A 143 -10.26 0.07 1.86
N LEU A 144 -10.14 1.13 2.65
CA LEU A 144 -9.25 1.19 3.79
C LEU A 144 -10.06 1.45 5.07
N THR A 145 -9.65 0.83 6.16
CA THR A 145 -10.21 1.06 7.50
C THR A 145 -9.18 1.58 8.47
N THR A 146 -9.64 2.41 9.39
CA THR A 146 -8.89 2.83 10.57
C THR A 146 -9.61 2.42 11.85
N ALA A 147 -10.47 1.39 11.81
CA ALA A 147 -11.32 1.04 12.95
C ALA A 147 -10.51 0.65 14.22
N GLU A 148 -9.31 0.10 14.04
CA GLU A 148 -8.42 -0.33 15.12
C GLU A 148 -7.78 0.89 15.84
N ASN A 149 -7.39 0.71 17.12
CA ASN A 149 -6.82 1.79 17.95
C ASN A 149 -5.39 2.18 17.54
N GLU A 150 -4.68 1.26 16.88
CA GLU A 150 -3.32 1.47 16.38
C GLU A 150 -3.32 2.13 14.99
N LEU A 151 -4.50 2.26 14.38
CA LEU A 151 -4.70 2.84 13.06
C LEU A 151 -5.34 4.22 13.17
N GLY A 152 -4.88 5.15 12.35
CA GLY A 152 -5.26 6.56 12.43
C GLY A 152 -4.15 7.49 11.95
N VAL A 153 -4.27 8.77 12.32
CA VAL A 153 -3.29 9.81 12.01
C VAL A 153 -2.04 9.61 12.84
N VAL A 154 -0.89 9.51 12.18
CA VAL A 154 0.43 9.39 12.81
C VAL A 154 1.17 10.72 12.73
N VAL A 155 1.15 11.35 11.56
CA VAL A 155 1.80 12.64 11.34
C VAL A 155 0.77 13.64 10.85
N ALA A 156 0.68 14.74 11.58
CA ALA A 156 -0.17 15.87 11.26
C ALA A 156 0.65 17.16 11.32
N HIS A 157 0.33 18.07 10.42
CA HIS A 157 0.91 19.42 10.42
C HIS A 157 -0.14 20.42 10.92
N SER A 158 0.31 21.38 11.73
CA SER A 158 -0.48 22.54 12.12
C SER A 158 -0.54 23.55 10.97
N GLU A 159 -1.42 24.55 11.07
CA GLU A 159 -1.47 25.68 10.12
C GLU A 159 -0.14 26.43 10.00
N SER A 160 0.69 26.39 11.06
CA SER A 160 2.04 26.97 11.06
C SER A 160 3.11 26.07 10.41
N GLY A 161 2.71 24.93 9.84
CA GLY A 161 3.62 23.95 9.21
C GLY A 161 4.45 23.13 10.19
N VAL A 162 4.13 23.16 11.49
CA VAL A 162 4.86 22.41 12.52
C VAL A 162 4.19 21.06 12.75
N GLN A 163 4.98 20.01 12.94
CA GLN A 163 4.45 18.70 13.31
C GLN A 163 3.76 18.77 14.67
N MET A 164 2.50 18.32 14.72
CA MET A 164 1.73 18.29 15.95
C MET A 164 2.06 17.05 16.78
N VAL A 165 1.91 17.18 18.09
CA VAL A 165 2.09 16.07 19.04
C VAL A 165 0.71 15.54 19.47
N PRO A 166 0.55 14.20 19.55
CA PRO A 166 -0.68 13.61 20.08
C PRO A 166 -0.76 13.83 21.60
N ILE A 167 -1.85 14.43 22.08
CA ILE A 167 -2.13 14.52 23.53
C ILE A 167 -3.09 13.42 23.95
N SER A 168 -4.09 13.15 23.11
CA SER A 168 -5.15 12.19 23.39
C SER A 168 -5.53 11.43 22.11
N TRP A 169 -6.38 10.42 22.26
CA TRP A 169 -6.94 9.65 21.15
C TRP A 169 -7.69 10.47 20.10
N CYS A 170 -8.15 11.68 20.47
CA CYS A 170 -8.96 12.53 19.60
C CYS A 170 -8.32 13.91 19.34
N GLU A 171 -7.21 14.25 19.99
CA GLU A 171 -6.65 15.60 19.95
C GLU A 171 -5.13 15.57 19.74
N MET A 172 -4.68 16.41 18.80
CA MET A 172 -3.29 16.77 18.59
C MET A 172 -3.09 18.25 18.93
N GLN A 173 -1.94 18.60 19.47
CA GLN A 173 -1.59 19.99 19.78
C GLN A 173 -0.32 20.41 19.09
N CYS A 174 -0.32 21.63 18.58
CA CYS A 174 0.87 22.27 18.07
C CYS A 174 1.77 22.70 19.23
N PRO A 175 3.06 22.32 19.24
CA PRO A 175 3.98 22.69 20.33
C PRO A 175 4.31 24.18 20.37
N LYS A 176 4.10 24.93 19.28
CA LYS A 176 4.37 26.38 19.21
C LYS A 176 3.17 27.24 19.57
N THR A 177 2.02 26.95 18.97
CA THR A 177 0.81 27.79 19.12
C THR A 177 -0.09 27.31 20.24
N HIS A 178 0.17 26.13 20.80
CA HIS A 178 -0.67 25.44 21.78
C HIS A 178 -2.13 25.22 21.33
N THR A 179 -2.44 25.43 20.06
CA THR A 179 -3.76 25.18 19.47
C THR A 179 -4.01 23.68 19.48
N LYS A 180 -5.18 23.29 19.98
CA LYS A 180 -5.67 21.91 19.96
C LYS A 180 -6.51 21.70 18.72
N GLU A 181 -6.22 20.64 17.98
CA GLU A 181 -6.96 20.21 16.81
C GLU A 181 -7.46 18.79 16.99
N PHE A 182 -8.71 18.56 16.59
CA PHE A 182 -9.28 17.21 16.60
C PHE A 182 -8.73 16.41 15.42
N ARG A 183 -8.20 15.22 15.73
CA ARG A 183 -7.75 14.20 14.77
C ARG A 183 -7.98 12.83 15.38
N LYS A 184 -8.21 11.81 14.55
CA LYS A 184 -8.22 10.43 15.04
C LYS A 184 -6.78 9.95 15.15
N VAL A 185 -6.22 10.03 16.36
CA VAL A 185 -4.81 9.72 16.61
C VAL A 185 -4.60 8.21 16.68
N ALA A 186 -3.63 7.71 15.93
CA ALA A 186 -3.14 6.34 16.09
C ALA A 186 -2.30 6.23 17.37
N ARG A 187 -2.47 5.14 18.13
CA ARG A 187 -1.52 4.85 19.22
C ARG A 187 -0.16 4.51 18.61
N VAL A 188 0.78 5.44 18.68
CA VAL A 188 2.19 5.16 18.40
C VAL A 188 2.70 4.19 19.45
N GLN A 189 3.08 2.97 19.03
CA GLN A 189 3.81 2.06 19.91
C GLN A 189 5.19 2.69 20.21
N PRO A 190 5.63 2.70 21.48
CA PRO A 190 6.88 3.35 21.89
C PRO A 190 8.14 2.76 21.21
N GLU A 191 8.02 1.59 20.60
CA GLU A 191 9.06 0.89 19.85
C GLU A 191 9.54 1.69 18.62
N PHE A 192 8.69 2.54 18.04
CA PHE A 192 9.04 3.40 16.89
C PHE A 192 9.59 4.78 17.30
N LEU A 193 9.66 5.07 18.61
CA LEU A 193 10.17 6.34 19.16
C LEU A 193 11.63 6.25 19.64
N GLN A 194 12.25 5.07 19.63
CA GLN A 194 13.66 4.91 19.95
C GLN A 194 14.52 5.16 18.71
N THR A 195 15.01 6.39 18.60
CA THR A 195 16.25 6.71 17.87
C THR A 195 17.44 6.45 18.79
#